data_AF-A0A372GMJ2-F1
#
_entry.id   AF-A0A372GMJ2-F1
#
_cell.length_a   1.000
_cell.length_b   1.000
_cell.length_c   1.000
_cell.angle_alpha   90.00
_cell.angle_beta   90.00
_cell.angle_gamma   90.00
#
_symmetry.space_group_name_H-M   'P 1'
#
loop_
_entity.id
_entity.type
_entity.pdbx_description
1 polymer ?
#
loop_
_entity_poly.entity_id
_entity_poly.type
_entity_poly.pdbx_seq_one_letter_code
_entity_poly.pdbx_strand_id
1 'polypeptide(L)'
;MEIHQQDFQDRRGTGTMDVEVPAQRPASAGRVSGATAAVQAAVQAAAPAVPRPVPIPAPIRTGHRFLIYKQDPSVAELGARLAFVPSVVLNGPTDARVRTVLDGVTPVARNVNGDFVFAAGTPQFDCAHTFAVVRQALAMYERHNGGRPIPFAWNVDGNTDRITVYPHAGLGANAFYSRTAKALKFLFFTPEGQPQSTVVHTCRSFDIVAHETGHALLDGLKPGWLAADCPPQTGGLHEAFGDLTAIFLALAQPDQAEALVALTKGNLHDKSFLADVAEEFGRALGMPSGLRNCDNDLKLSQVGNEVHGISQVFTGAIYDVLADVCAFETARQRRTKDPTLVLIEVAAELCRLVFDAIVASPATGARYVDVANEMLRISAGRGHPPIYRTFVRNRFAVREITTAATSLTDLMSGRMRMTDADYTGDGRDVTEVEQLDEHSASLRAEQDRTRCCGTMQMPEYQVVSAEKLARHGSLEDDDILHDDLEELREAFG
;
A
#
# COMPACT_ATOMS: atom_id res chain seq x y z
N MET A 1 -12.75 -55.84 42.35
CA MET A 1 -14.09 -55.64 41.73
C MET A 1 -13.83 -55.52 40.24
N GLU A 2 -13.59 -56.68 39.61
CA GLU A 2 -14.44 -57.28 38.55
C GLU A 2 -14.48 -56.41 37.28
N ILE A 3 -13.66 -56.67 36.25
CA ILE A 3 -13.88 -57.58 35.08
C ILE A 3 -15.03 -57.02 34.19
N HIS A 4 -15.01 -56.83 32.85
CA HIS A 4 -14.32 -57.42 31.69
C HIS A 4 -14.37 -56.47 30.46
N GLN A 5 -13.44 -56.72 29.52
CA GLN A 5 -13.47 -56.45 28.07
C GLN A 5 -14.76 -56.91 27.35
N GLN A 6 -15.27 -56.12 26.37
CA GLN A 6 -15.28 -56.40 24.91
C GLN A 6 -16.42 -55.67 24.15
N ASP A 7 -15.98 -54.89 23.14
CA ASP A 7 -16.54 -54.55 21.82
C ASP A 7 -18.04 -54.76 21.49
N PHE A 8 -18.68 -53.72 20.93
CA PHE A 8 -18.84 -53.56 19.46
C PHE A 8 -19.52 -52.22 19.12
N GLN A 9 -18.85 -51.44 18.25
CA GLN A 9 -19.36 -50.57 17.19
C GLN A 9 -20.67 -49.78 17.43
N ASP A 10 -20.61 -48.44 17.41
CA ASP A 10 -20.69 -47.66 16.17
C ASP A 10 -20.67 -46.13 16.46
N ARG A 11 -20.28 -45.34 15.45
CA ARG A 11 -20.38 -43.86 15.33
C ARG A 11 -19.21 -42.99 15.80
N ARG A 12 -18.37 -42.67 14.80
CA ARG A 12 -17.59 -41.43 14.67
C ARG A 12 -18.50 -40.21 14.70
N GLY A 13 -18.05 -39.12 15.33
CA GLY A 13 -18.68 -37.81 15.26
C GLY A 13 -17.73 -36.71 15.70
N THR A 14 -17.04 -36.10 14.75
CA THR A 14 -16.29 -34.85 14.84
C THR A 14 -17.27 -33.67 14.98
N GLY A 15 -17.15 -32.87 16.03
CA GLY A 15 -17.94 -31.65 16.20
C GLY A 15 -17.29 -30.46 15.50
N THR A 16 -17.80 -30.09 14.34
CA THR A 16 -17.67 -28.75 13.73
C THR A 16 -18.88 -27.92 14.16
N MET A 17 -18.66 -26.70 14.65
CA MET A 17 -19.74 -25.74 14.85
C MET A 17 -20.01 -25.01 13.53
N ASP A 18 -21.07 -25.43 12.84
CA ASP A 18 -21.62 -24.75 11.67
C ASP A 18 -22.68 -23.73 12.12
N VAL A 19 -22.52 -22.48 11.68
CA VAL A 19 -23.54 -21.44 11.75
C VAL A 19 -24.47 -21.62 10.54
N GLU A 20 -25.70 -22.05 10.80
CA GLU A 20 -26.68 -22.41 9.76
C GLU A 20 -27.44 -21.17 9.25
N VAL A 21 -27.35 -20.92 7.93
CA VAL A 21 -28.18 -19.96 7.17
C VAL A 21 -29.55 -20.61 6.91
N PRO A 22 -30.70 -19.95 7.16
CA PRO A 22 -31.99 -20.65 7.07
C PRO A 22 -32.39 -20.95 5.62
N ALA A 23 -32.50 -22.23 5.28
CA ALA A 23 -33.13 -22.71 4.06
C ALA A 23 -34.66 -22.62 4.15
N GLN A 24 -35.29 -22.13 3.08
CA GLN A 24 -36.75 -22.10 2.92
C GLN A 24 -37.33 -23.52 2.91
N ARG A 25 -38.26 -23.81 3.84
CA ARG A 25 -38.96 -25.11 3.91
C ARG A 25 -40.11 -25.20 2.89
N PRO A 26 -40.33 -26.37 2.27
CA PRO A 26 -41.48 -26.64 1.41
C PRO A 26 -42.70 -27.04 2.25
N ALA A 27 -43.89 -26.56 1.89
CA ALA A 27 -45.13 -26.96 2.54
C ALA A 27 -45.74 -28.20 1.85
N SER A 28 -45.90 -29.28 2.61
CA SER A 28 -46.66 -30.49 2.24
C SER A 28 -48.12 -30.37 2.65
N ALA A 29 -49.02 -30.94 1.83
CA ALA A 29 -50.47 -30.83 1.93
C ALA A 29 -51.17 -31.82 2.89
N GLY A 30 -52.33 -31.42 3.42
CA GLY A 30 -53.39 -32.24 4.04
C GLY A 30 -53.94 -31.59 5.33
N ARG A 31 -55.24 -31.40 5.60
CA ARG A 31 -56.51 -31.88 5.02
C ARG A 31 -57.64 -30.84 5.19
N VAL A 32 -58.68 -31.04 4.37
CA VAL A 32 -59.87 -30.24 4.07
C VAL A 32 -60.94 -30.28 5.18
N SER A 33 -61.62 -29.14 5.41
CA SER A 33 -63.06 -29.13 5.74
C SER A 33 -63.75 -28.01 4.94
N GLY A 34 -64.77 -28.37 4.17
CA GLY A 34 -65.37 -27.51 3.15
C GLY A 34 -66.44 -26.55 3.68
N ALA A 35 -66.46 -25.36 3.09
CA ALA A 35 -67.66 -24.57 2.83
C ALA A 35 -67.35 -23.64 1.65
N THR A 36 -68.01 -23.86 0.52
CA THR A 36 -67.88 -23.09 -0.71
C THR A 36 -68.60 -21.75 -0.60
N ALA A 37 -67.85 -20.65 -0.61
CA ALA A 37 -68.35 -19.33 -0.98
C ALA A 37 -67.23 -18.57 -1.71
N ALA A 38 -67.49 -18.17 -2.96
CA ALA A 38 -66.55 -17.50 -3.82
C ALA A 38 -66.20 -16.11 -3.27
N VAL A 39 -64.93 -15.88 -2.94
CA VAL A 39 -64.36 -14.54 -2.72
C VAL A 39 -63.56 -14.19 -3.97
N GLN A 40 -64.07 -13.24 -4.76
CA GLN A 40 -63.30 -12.60 -5.83
C GLN A 40 -62.15 -11.83 -5.19
N ALA A 41 -60.92 -12.34 -5.30
CA ALA A 41 -59.73 -11.59 -4.95
C ALA A 41 -59.50 -10.50 -6.00
N ALA A 42 -59.73 -9.25 -5.61
CA ALA A 42 -59.36 -8.09 -6.40
C ALA A 42 -57.82 -8.05 -6.52
N VAL A 43 -57.32 -8.30 -7.71
CA VAL A 43 -55.93 -7.99 -8.07
C VAL A 43 -55.80 -6.46 -8.06
N GLN A 44 -55.18 -5.89 -7.02
CA GLN A 44 -54.69 -4.53 -7.12
C GLN A 44 -53.57 -4.52 -8.15
N ALA A 45 -53.88 -4.05 -9.35
CA ALA A 45 -52.90 -3.77 -10.38
C ALA A 45 -51.86 -2.80 -9.80
N ALA A 46 -50.57 -3.16 -9.91
CA ALA A 46 -49.48 -2.23 -9.65
C ALA A 46 -49.72 -0.97 -10.48
N ALA A 47 -49.68 0.20 -9.84
CA ALA A 47 -49.80 1.46 -10.54
C ALA A 47 -48.71 1.51 -11.64
N PRO A 48 -49.05 1.87 -12.89
CA PRO A 48 -48.06 1.95 -13.95
C PRO A 48 -46.97 2.95 -13.56
N ALA A 49 -45.71 2.56 -13.72
CA ALA A 49 -44.59 3.46 -13.50
C ALA A 49 -44.77 4.68 -14.41
N VAL A 50 -44.87 5.87 -13.82
CA VAL A 50 -44.97 7.13 -14.56
C VAL A 50 -43.71 7.24 -15.44
N PRO A 51 -43.83 7.25 -16.78
CA PRO A 51 -42.67 7.39 -17.66
C PRO A 51 -42.00 8.73 -17.36
N ARG A 52 -40.70 8.73 -17.05
CA ARG A 52 -39.93 9.98 -16.97
C ARG A 52 -39.88 10.59 -18.39
N PRO A 53 -40.43 11.79 -18.65
CA PRO A 53 -40.61 12.33 -20.00
C PRO A 53 -39.32 12.69 -20.74
N VAL A 54 -38.18 12.66 -20.06
CA VAL A 54 -36.88 12.98 -20.66
C VAL A 54 -35.94 11.80 -20.38
N PRO A 55 -35.52 11.04 -21.41
CA PRO A 55 -34.37 10.17 -21.28
C PRO A 55 -33.18 11.09 -20.99
N ILE A 56 -32.77 11.20 -19.74
CA ILE A 56 -31.45 11.75 -19.42
C ILE A 56 -30.48 10.69 -19.91
N PRO A 57 -29.68 10.92 -20.97
CA PRO A 57 -28.71 9.93 -21.40
C PRO A 57 -27.77 9.71 -20.22
N ALA A 58 -27.83 8.54 -19.60
CA ALA A 58 -26.85 8.19 -18.58
C ALA A 58 -25.47 8.20 -19.28
N PRO A 59 -24.48 8.93 -18.74
CA PRO A 59 -23.16 8.92 -19.34
C PRO A 59 -22.67 7.47 -19.42
N ILE A 60 -22.20 7.05 -20.59
CA ILE A 60 -21.60 5.73 -20.78
C ILE A 60 -20.33 5.72 -19.93
N ARG A 61 -20.37 5.01 -18.79
CA ARG A 61 -19.19 4.79 -17.96
C ARG A 61 -18.37 3.67 -18.60
N THR A 62 -17.23 4.03 -19.17
CA THR A 62 -16.24 3.05 -19.62
C THR A 62 -15.47 2.51 -18.42
N GLY A 63 -15.35 1.20 -18.31
CA GLY A 63 -14.59 0.57 -17.24
C GLY A 63 -14.85 -0.92 -17.14
N HIS A 64 -14.09 -1.58 -16.25
CA HIS A 64 -14.13 -3.02 -16.06
C HIS A 64 -14.08 -3.34 -14.56
N ARG A 65 -14.77 -4.40 -14.16
CA ARG A 65 -14.70 -4.95 -12.81
C ARG A 65 -13.57 -5.97 -12.72
N PHE A 66 -12.86 -5.94 -11.61
CA PHE A 66 -11.77 -6.85 -11.27
C PHE A 66 -12.08 -7.49 -9.92
N LEU A 67 -11.91 -8.80 -9.80
CA LEU A 67 -11.84 -9.41 -8.47
C LEU A 67 -10.41 -9.23 -7.93
N ILE A 68 -10.28 -8.69 -6.73
CA ILE A 68 -8.98 -8.48 -6.06
C ILE A 68 -9.04 -8.99 -4.63
N TYR A 69 -7.90 -9.46 -4.10
CA TYR A 69 -7.75 -9.57 -2.65
C TYR A 69 -7.77 -8.17 -2.03
N LYS A 70 -8.39 -8.05 -0.85
CA LYS A 70 -8.42 -6.78 -0.12
C LYS A 70 -7.10 -6.48 0.56
N GLN A 71 -6.46 -7.51 1.10
CA GLN A 71 -5.14 -7.44 1.74
C GLN A 71 -4.33 -8.69 1.34
N ASP A 72 -3.21 -8.95 2.00
CA ASP A 72 -2.52 -10.25 1.95
C ASP A 72 -3.53 -11.42 2.10
N PRO A 73 -3.44 -12.49 1.27
CA PRO A 73 -4.40 -13.60 1.26
C PRO A 73 -4.56 -14.31 2.61
N SER A 74 -3.57 -14.16 3.49
CA SER A 74 -3.54 -14.76 4.80
C SER A 74 -4.34 -13.98 5.86
N VAL A 75 -4.73 -12.73 5.57
CA VAL A 75 -5.74 -11.96 6.33
C VAL A 75 -7.13 -12.37 5.84
N ALA A 76 -7.46 -13.64 6.10
CA ALA A 76 -8.59 -14.32 5.47
C ALA A 76 -9.95 -13.67 5.80
N GLU A 77 -10.06 -12.94 6.92
CA GLU A 77 -11.31 -12.30 7.33
C GLU A 77 -11.75 -11.18 6.38
N LEU A 78 -10.79 -10.52 5.71
CA LEU A 78 -11.09 -9.47 4.74
C LEU A 78 -11.54 -10.04 3.39
N GLY A 79 -10.90 -11.13 2.96
CA GLY A 79 -11.22 -11.84 1.73
C GLY A 79 -10.97 -11.03 0.45
N ALA A 80 -11.82 -11.24 -0.56
CA ALA A 80 -11.73 -10.58 -1.86
C ALA A 80 -12.93 -9.66 -2.11
N ARG A 81 -12.77 -8.70 -3.01
CA ARG A 81 -13.84 -7.80 -3.45
C ARG A 81 -13.77 -7.49 -4.93
N LEU A 82 -14.88 -6.98 -5.46
CA LEU A 82 -14.89 -6.33 -6.76
C LEU A 82 -14.34 -4.90 -6.65
N ALA A 83 -13.38 -4.59 -7.50
CA ALA A 83 -12.89 -3.24 -7.76
C ALA A 83 -13.31 -2.80 -9.16
N PHE A 84 -13.67 -1.53 -9.32
CA PHE A 84 -13.98 -0.95 -10.62
C PHE A 84 -12.81 -0.08 -11.08
N VAL A 85 -12.25 -0.41 -12.24
CA VAL A 85 -11.23 0.41 -12.91
C VAL A 85 -11.95 1.25 -13.97
N PRO A 86 -12.03 2.59 -13.81
CA PRO A 86 -12.83 3.47 -14.66
C PRO A 86 -12.09 3.84 -15.96
N SER A 87 -11.47 2.88 -16.62
CA SER A 87 -10.76 3.04 -17.90
C SER A 87 -10.97 1.82 -18.79
N VAL A 88 -10.76 1.98 -20.09
CA VAL A 88 -10.78 0.86 -21.04
C VAL A 88 -9.54 0.00 -20.83
N VAL A 89 -9.73 -1.31 -20.66
CA VAL A 89 -8.68 -2.29 -20.43
C VAL A 89 -8.79 -3.43 -21.43
N LEU A 90 -7.72 -3.64 -22.22
CA LEU A 90 -7.58 -4.68 -23.22
C LEU A 90 -7.28 -6.06 -22.60
N ASN A 91 -7.41 -7.14 -23.38
CA ASN A 91 -7.07 -8.49 -22.94
C ASN A 91 -5.58 -8.62 -22.59
N GLY A 92 -5.26 -9.53 -21.67
CA GLY A 92 -3.98 -9.52 -20.95
C GLY A 92 -3.87 -8.20 -20.22
N PRO A 93 -4.63 -7.99 -19.12
CA PRO A 93 -5.05 -6.68 -18.64
C PRO A 93 -4.05 -5.58 -18.97
N THR A 94 -4.42 -4.76 -19.96
CA THR A 94 -3.52 -3.78 -20.55
C THR A 94 -4.25 -2.47 -20.79
N ASP A 95 -3.66 -1.37 -20.36
CA ASP A 95 -4.03 -0.01 -20.74
C ASP A 95 -2.79 0.79 -21.18
N ALA A 96 -2.93 2.09 -21.38
CA ALA A 96 -1.84 2.95 -21.84
C ALA A 96 -0.62 3.02 -20.89
N ARG A 97 -0.78 2.63 -19.63
CA ARG A 97 0.19 2.81 -18.54
C ARG A 97 0.71 1.50 -17.97
N VAL A 98 -0.07 0.42 -18.05
CA VAL A 98 0.24 -0.88 -17.45
C VAL A 98 -0.11 -2.00 -18.43
N ARG A 99 0.71 -3.04 -18.48
CA ARG A 99 0.35 -4.34 -19.09
C ARG A 99 0.74 -5.48 -18.18
N THR A 100 -0.05 -6.54 -18.15
CA THR A 100 0.33 -7.78 -17.46
C THR A 100 0.80 -8.85 -18.45
N VAL A 101 1.91 -9.51 -18.14
CA VAL A 101 2.47 -10.61 -18.92
C VAL A 101 2.72 -11.81 -18.01
N LEU A 102 2.14 -12.95 -18.39
CA LEU A 102 2.35 -14.24 -17.74
C LEU A 102 2.40 -15.33 -18.81
N ASP A 103 3.51 -16.06 -18.85
CA ASP A 103 3.74 -17.09 -19.85
C ASP A 103 2.69 -18.22 -19.76
N GLY A 104 2.24 -18.71 -20.91
CA GLY A 104 1.17 -19.70 -21.02
C GLY A 104 -0.23 -19.25 -20.58
N VAL A 105 -0.39 -18.03 -20.05
CA VAL A 105 -1.67 -17.53 -19.48
C VAL A 105 -2.17 -16.28 -20.21
N THR A 106 -1.27 -15.36 -20.56
CA THR A 106 -1.63 -14.14 -21.28
C THR A 106 -1.75 -14.39 -22.79
N PRO A 107 -2.69 -13.72 -23.50
CA PRO A 107 -3.58 -12.67 -23.00
C PRO A 107 -4.79 -13.22 -22.22
N VAL A 108 -4.96 -12.76 -20.97
CA VAL A 108 -6.14 -13.06 -20.16
C VAL A 108 -7.35 -12.31 -20.72
N ALA A 109 -8.34 -13.04 -21.22
CA ALA A 109 -9.51 -12.45 -21.86
C ALA A 109 -10.56 -11.97 -20.85
N ARG A 110 -11.22 -10.84 -21.15
CA ARG A 110 -12.42 -10.42 -20.43
C ARG A 110 -13.52 -11.48 -20.54
N ASN A 111 -14.36 -11.61 -19.51
CA ASN A 111 -15.55 -12.46 -19.56
C ASN A 111 -16.65 -11.83 -20.46
N VAL A 112 -17.80 -12.50 -20.57
CA VAL A 112 -18.93 -12.07 -21.41
C VAL A 112 -19.50 -10.69 -21.05
N ASN A 113 -19.30 -10.23 -19.81
CA ASN A 113 -19.72 -8.90 -19.35
C ASN A 113 -18.64 -7.83 -19.60
N GLY A 114 -17.50 -8.21 -20.19
CA GLY A 114 -16.35 -7.35 -20.33
C GLY A 114 -15.55 -7.20 -19.04
N ASP A 115 -15.64 -8.11 -18.08
CA ASP A 115 -14.94 -7.96 -16.78
C ASP A 115 -13.79 -8.97 -16.60
N PHE A 116 -12.88 -8.66 -15.67
CA PHE A 116 -11.76 -9.51 -15.26
C PHE A 116 -12.05 -10.13 -13.87
N VAL A 117 -13.09 -10.94 -13.81
CA VAL A 117 -13.52 -11.64 -12.60
C VAL A 117 -13.21 -13.12 -12.76
N PHE A 118 -12.17 -13.57 -12.06
CA PHE A 118 -11.69 -14.95 -12.08
C PHE A 118 -11.69 -15.52 -10.66
N ALA A 119 -11.69 -16.85 -10.53
CA ALA A 119 -11.56 -17.49 -9.23
C ALA A 119 -10.23 -17.10 -8.57
N ALA A 120 -10.29 -16.70 -7.30
CA ALA A 120 -9.11 -16.28 -6.54
C ALA A 120 -8.05 -17.40 -6.50
N GLY A 121 -6.78 -17.03 -6.61
CA GLY A 121 -5.65 -17.96 -6.65
C GLY A 121 -5.40 -18.64 -8.01
N THR A 122 -6.17 -18.32 -9.05
CA THR A 122 -5.85 -18.78 -10.43
C THR A 122 -4.82 -17.88 -11.11
N PRO A 123 -4.04 -18.36 -12.09
CA PRO A 123 -3.09 -17.50 -12.82
C PRO A 123 -3.76 -16.31 -13.54
N GLN A 124 -4.99 -16.49 -14.02
CA GLN A 124 -5.78 -15.41 -14.63
C GLN A 124 -6.19 -14.36 -13.59
N PHE A 125 -6.56 -14.81 -12.38
CA PHE A 125 -6.79 -13.92 -11.25
C PHE A 125 -5.52 -13.16 -10.89
N ASP A 126 -4.37 -13.83 -10.76
CA ASP A 126 -3.10 -13.19 -10.42
C ASP A 126 -2.76 -12.06 -11.43
N CYS A 127 -3.05 -12.28 -12.72
CA CYS A 127 -2.87 -11.24 -13.75
C CYS A 127 -3.83 -10.05 -13.60
N ALA A 128 -5.09 -10.31 -13.29
CA ALA A 128 -6.13 -9.30 -13.16
C ALA A 128 -5.99 -8.51 -11.85
N HIS A 129 -5.70 -9.21 -10.75
CA HIS A 129 -5.52 -8.65 -9.42
C HIS A 129 -4.35 -7.68 -9.39
N THR A 130 -3.16 -8.12 -9.81
CA THR A 130 -1.97 -7.27 -9.86
C THR A 130 -2.19 -6.02 -10.70
N PHE A 131 -2.77 -6.15 -11.90
CA PHE A 131 -3.12 -5.02 -12.74
C PHE A 131 -3.99 -4.00 -12.00
N ALA A 132 -5.07 -4.48 -11.36
CA ALA A 132 -6.01 -3.61 -10.67
C ALA A 132 -5.38 -2.89 -9.47
N VAL A 133 -4.53 -3.56 -8.69
CA VAL A 133 -3.83 -2.94 -7.55
C VAL A 133 -2.83 -1.88 -8.02
N VAL A 134 -2.02 -2.16 -9.05
CA VAL A 134 -1.12 -1.18 -9.68
C VAL A 134 -1.91 0.05 -10.15
N ARG A 135 -3.05 -0.17 -10.82
CA ARG A 135 -3.93 0.93 -11.27
C ARG A 135 -4.52 1.74 -10.12
N GLN A 136 -4.85 1.11 -8.99
CA GLN A 136 -5.34 1.80 -7.80
C GLN A 136 -4.24 2.67 -7.16
N ALA A 137 -3.01 2.16 -7.05
CA ALA A 137 -1.85 2.91 -6.56
C ALA A 137 -1.53 4.13 -7.45
N LEU A 138 -1.45 3.92 -8.78
CA LEU A 138 -1.28 5.02 -9.75
C LEU A 138 -2.37 6.09 -9.57
N ALA A 139 -3.64 5.66 -9.54
CA ALA A 139 -4.75 6.59 -9.40
C ALA A 139 -4.76 7.32 -8.05
N MET A 140 -4.23 6.72 -6.97
CA MET A 140 -4.11 7.36 -5.67
C MET A 140 -3.19 8.59 -5.75
N TYR A 141 -1.96 8.41 -6.22
CA TYR A 141 -1.00 9.51 -6.31
C TYR A 141 -1.33 10.50 -7.43
N GLU A 142 -1.87 10.05 -8.56
CA GLU A 142 -2.29 10.95 -9.64
C GLU A 142 -3.43 11.90 -9.21
N ARG A 143 -4.31 11.48 -8.27
CA ARG A 143 -5.28 12.39 -7.65
C ARG A 143 -4.61 13.50 -6.84
N HIS A 144 -3.54 13.18 -6.12
CA HIS A 144 -2.75 14.16 -5.38
C HIS A 144 -1.95 15.08 -6.31
N ASN A 145 -1.52 14.56 -7.47
CA ASN A 145 -0.84 15.30 -8.54
C ASN A 145 -1.80 16.10 -9.46
N GLY A 146 -2.93 16.58 -8.93
CA GLY A 146 -3.90 17.38 -9.69
C GLY A 146 -4.56 16.66 -10.88
N GLY A 147 -4.61 15.32 -10.85
CA GLY A 147 -5.12 14.48 -11.93
C GLY A 147 -4.13 14.25 -13.07
N ARG A 148 -2.89 14.74 -12.97
CA ARG A 148 -1.86 14.55 -13.99
C ARG A 148 -1.16 13.20 -13.78
N PRO A 149 -0.90 12.44 -14.86
CA PRO A 149 -0.09 11.23 -14.77
C PRO A 149 1.30 11.52 -14.22
N ILE A 150 1.77 10.68 -13.30
CA ILE A 150 3.16 10.71 -12.82
C ILE A 150 4.01 9.95 -13.85
N PRO A 151 5.05 10.53 -14.47
CA PRO A 151 5.86 9.80 -15.44
C PRO A 151 6.63 8.68 -14.73
N PHE A 152 6.83 7.54 -15.40
CA PHE A 152 7.92 6.64 -14.98
C PHE A 152 9.25 7.29 -15.36
N ALA A 153 10.36 6.89 -14.73
CA ALA A 153 11.65 7.53 -14.96
C ALA A 153 12.11 7.51 -16.44
N TRP A 154 11.67 6.51 -17.21
CA TRP A 154 11.94 6.39 -18.65
C TRP A 154 10.98 7.17 -19.55
N ASN A 155 9.92 7.81 -19.02
CA ASN A 155 8.94 8.56 -19.82
C ASN A 155 9.42 9.99 -20.13
N VAL A 156 10.53 10.11 -20.87
CA VAL A 156 11.08 11.38 -21.38
C VAL A 156 11.05 11.41 -22.91
N ASP A 157 11.21 12.59 -23.51
CA ASP A 157 11.36 12.74 -24.98
C ASP A 157 10.26 12.06 -25.81
N GLY A 158 9.03 12.05 -25.28
CA GLY A 158 7.88 11.44 -25.94
C GLY A 158 7.79 9.91 -25.79
N ASN A 159 8.68 9.27 -25.03
CA ASN A 159 8.59 7.85 -24.68
C ASN A 159 7.35 7.63 -23.79
N THR A 160 6.36 6.92 -24.34
CA THR A 160 5.11 6.53 -23.66
C THR A 160 5.08 5.06 -23.28
N ASP A 161 6.25 4.43 -23.09
CA ASP A 161 6.31 3.03 -22.70
C ASP A 161 5.65 2.84 -21.34
N ARG A 162 4.84 1.79 -21.29
CA ARG A 162 4.12 1.35 -20.09
C ARG A 162 4.99 0.44 -19.23
N ILE A 163 4.67 0.38 -17.95
CA ILE A 163 5.28 -0.63 -17.07
C ILE A 163 4.70 -2.01 -17.38
N THR A 164 5.56 -3.02 -17.37
CA THR A 164 5.18 -4.43 -17.55
C THR A 164 5.11 -5.13 -16.19
N VAL A 165 3.98 -5.74 -15.87
CA VAL A 165 3.78 -6.48 -14.63
C VAL A 165 3.91 -7.97 -14.92
N TYR A 166 4.83 -8.64 -14.23
CA TYR A 166 5.05 -10.08 -14.30
C TYR A 166 4.60 -10.72 -12.98
N PRO A 167 3.37 -11.25 -12.89
CA PRO A 167 2.85 -11.83 -11.65
C PRO A 167 3.65 -13.05 -11.20
N HIS A 168 4.18 -13.84 -12.14
CA HIS A 168 5.11 -14.95 -11.87
C HIS A 168 6.40 -14.74 -12.68
N ALA A 169 7.31 -13.90 -12.16
CA ALA A 169 8.55 -13.54 -12.81
C ALA A 169 9.66 -14.59 -12.67
N GLY A 170 9.56 -15.48 -11.68
CA GLY A 170 10.54 -16.53 -11.42
C GLY A 170 10.38 -17.17 -10.04
N LEU A 171 11.21 -18.16 -9.76
CA LEU A 171 11.31 -18.80 -8.45
C LEU A 171 12.16 -17.97 -7.50
N GLY A 172 11.65 -17.69 -6.30
CA GLY A 172 12.38 -16.98 -5.24
C GLY A 172 11.45 -16.28 -4.26
N ALA A 173 11.97 -16.03 -3.05
CA ALA A 173 11.29 -15.24 -2.04
C ALA A 173 11.57 -13.76 -2.27
N ASN A 174 10.93 -13.16 -3.26
CA ASN A 174 11.13 -11.74 -3.58
C ASN A 174 10.02 -11.12 -4.45
N ALA A 175 9.97 -9.79 -4.51
CA ALA A 175 9.27 -9.00 -5.50
C ALA A 175 10.07 -7.71 -5.72
N PHE A 176 10.13 -7.17 -6.94
CA PHE A 176 10.88 -5.94 -7.18
C PHE A 176 10.42 -5.15 -8.40
N TYR A 177 10.56 -3.83 -8.31
CA TYR A 177 10.59 -2.91 -9.44
C TYR A 177 11.94 -2.97 -10.19
N SER A 178 11.93 -2.71 -11.49
CA SER A 178 13.15 -2.53 -12.29
C SER A 178 12.94 -1.45 -13.34
N ARG A 179 13.74 -0.38 -13.25
CA ARG A 179 13.75 0.71 -14.25
C ARG A 179 14.22 0.22 -15.60
N THR A 180 15.36 -0.48 -15.66
CA THR A 180 15.97 -0.98 -16.89
C THR A 180 15.07 -1.98 -17.62
N ALA A 181 14.40 -2.87 -16.89
CA ALA A 181 13.41 -3.78 -17.48
C ALA A 181 12.02 -3.14 -17.70
N LYS A 182 11.80 -1.90 -17.26
CA LYS A 182 10.50 -1.20 -17.24
C LYS A 182 9.39 -2.08 -16.65
N ALA A 183 9.66 -2.70 -15.50
CA ALA A 183 8.85 -3.81 -15.00
C ALA A 183 8.65 -3.86 -13.48
N LEU A 184 7.52 -4.45 -13.07
CA LEU A 184 7.31 -5.03 -11.74
C LEU A 184 7.41 -6.55 -11.86
N LYS A 185 8.21 -7.18 -11.01
CA LYS A 185 8.47 -8.62 -11.03
C LYS A 185 8.10 -9.22 -9.68
N PHE A 186 7.11 -10.10 -9.68
CA PHE A 186 6.66 -10.80 -8.49
C PHE A 186 7.09 -12.26 -8.60
N LEU A 187 7.87 -12.75 -7.62
CA LEU A 187 8.35 -14.13 -7.62
C LEU A 187 7.41 -14.99 -6.77
N PHE A 188 7.62 -16.29 -6.83
CA PHE A 188 6.90 -17.27 -6.04
C PHE A 188 7.88 -18.30 -5.47
N PHE A 189 7.54 -18.83 -4.31
CA PHE A 189 8.39 -19.79 -3.61
C PHE A 189 7.56 -20.71 -2.73
N THR A 190 8.12 -21.88 -2.43
CA THR A 190 7.58 -22.77 -1.41
C THR A 190 8.41 -22.56 -0.15
N PRO A 191 7.80 -22.28 1.01
CA PRO A 191 8.52 -22.14 2.26
C PRO A 191 9.37 -23.39 2.56
N GLU A 192 10.54 -23.19 3.17
CA GLU A 192 11.48 -24.30 3.42
C GLU A 192 10.82 -25.40 4.27
N GLY A 193 10.95 -26.66 3.84
CA GLY A 193 10.37 -27.81 4.52
C GLY A 193 8.86 -27.98 4.38
N GLN A 194 8.17 -27.14 3.60
CA GLN A 194 6.72 -27.23 3.36
C GLN A 194 6.39 -27.87 2.00
N PRO A 195 5.19 -28.47 1.82
CA PRO A 195 4.80 -29.09 0.55
C PRO A 195 4.46 -28.05 -0.52
N GLN A 196 4.56 -28.44 -1.80
CA GLN A 196 4.30 -27.56 -2.96
C GLN A 196 2.92 -26.86 -2.93
N SER A 197 1.94 -27.45 -2.26
CA SER A 197 0.61 -26.85 -2.06
C SER A 197 0.63 -25.56 -1.23
N THR A 198 1.76 -25.21 -0.61
CA THR A 198 1.96 -24.00 0.21
C THR A 198 2.72 -22.90 -0.53
N VAL A 199 2.79 -22.98 -1.87
CA VAL A 199 3.45 -21.96 -2.68
C VAL A 199 2.87 -20.58 -2.40
N VAL A 200 3.75 -19.66 -2.01
CA VAL A 200 3.46 -18.24 -1.81
C VAL A 200 3.71 -17.53 -3.12
N HIS A 201 2.71 -16.75 -3.55
CA HIS A 201 2.81 -15.89 -4.73
C HIS A 201 2.77 -14.44 -4.27
N THR A 202 3.91 -13.77 -4.31
CA THR A 202 4.04 -12.38 -3.82
C THR A 202 3.10 -11.40 -4.53
N CYS A 203 2.72 -11.72 -5.76
CA CYS A 203 1.76 -10.96 -6.57
C CYS A 203 0.33 -10.94 -6.01
N ARG A 204 0.00 -11.83 -5.05
CA ARG A 204 -1.33 -11.92 -4.42
C ARG A 204 -1.47 -11.01 -3.22
N SER A 205 -0.36 -10.51 -2.69
CA SER A 205 -0.39 -9.59 -1.57
C SER A 205 -0.67 -8.17 -2.05
N PHE A 206 -1.77 -7.60 -1.58
CA PHE A 206 -2.18 -6.25 -1.96
C PHE A 206 -1.10 -5.21 -1.63
N ASP A 207 -0.51 -5.33 -0.45
CA ASP A 207 0.54 -4.45 0.06
C ASP A 207 1.88 -4.62 -0.66
N ILE A 208 2.33 -5.83 -1.00
CA ILE A 208 3.54 -6.05 -1.80
C ILE A 208 3.36 -5.43 -3.18
N VAL A 209 2.22 -5.64 -3.85
CA VAL A 209 1.97 -5.02 -5.16
C VAL A 209 1.94 -3.49 -5.06
N ALA A 210 1.36 -2.95 -3.99
CA ALA A 210 1.37 -1.51 -3.72
C ALA A 210 2.79 -0.98 -3.47
N HIS A 211 3.59 -1.68 -2.66
CA HIS A 211 4.98 -1.34 -2.31
C HIS A 211 5.85 -1.25 -3.57
N GLU A 212 5.83 -2.27 -4.42
CA GLU A 212 6.60 -2.29 -5.66
C GLU A 212 6.13 -1.23 -6.66
N THR A 213 4.82 -0.93 -6.69
CA THR A 213 4.30 0.19 -7.49
C THR A 213 4.78 1.53 -6.92
N GLY A 214 4.93 1.63 -5.61
CA GLY A 214 5.51 2.77 -4.90
C GLY A 214 6.92 3.07 -5.38
N HIS A 215 7.80 2.06 -5.49
CA HIS A 215 9.14 2.25 -6.07
C HIS A 215 9.09 2.83 -7.49
N ALA A 216 8.25 2.29 -8.38
CA ALA A 216 8.13 2.79 -9.74
C ALA A 216 7.65 4.26 -9.81
N LEU A 217 6.75 4.64 -8.90
CA LEU A 217 6.25 6.01 -8.79
C LEU A 217 7.30 6.97 -8.21
N LEU A 218 7.95 6.58 -7.11
CA LEU A 218 9.02 7.36 -6.50
C LEU A 218 10.16 7.57 -7.49
N ASP A 219 10.53 6.53 -8.22
CA ASP A 219 11.56 6.58 -9.24
C ASP A 219 11.23 7.58 -10.35
N GLY A 220 9.93 7.70 -10.68
CA GLY A 220 9.40 8.71 -11.57
C GLY A 220 9.32 10.13 -11.01
N LEU A 221 9.46 10.33 -9.70
CA LEU A 221 9.41 11.65 -9.04
C LEU A 221 10.79 12.13 -8.59
N LYS A 222 11.60 11.21 -8.08
CA LYS A 222 12.96 11.38 -7.57
C LYS A 222 13.91 10.32 -8.13
N PRO A 223 14.16 10.33 -9.45
CA PRO A 223 15.03 9.36 -10.11
C PRO A 223 16.41 9.18 -9.47
N GLY A 224 16.98 10.27 -8.91
CA GLY A 224 18.32 10.29 -8.32
C GLY A 224 18.44 9.52 -7.01
N TRP A 225 17.32 9.16 -6.37
CA TRP A 225 17.34 8.45 -5.08
C TRP A 225 17.71 6.96 -5.21
N LEU A 226 17.83 6.42 -6.42
CA LEU A 226 18.32 5.05 -6.65
C LEU A 226 19.85 4.92 -6.50
N ALA A 227 20.60 6.02 -6.60
CA ALA A 227 22.06 5.99 -6.61
C ALA A 227 22.66 5.47 -5.29
N ALA A 228 23.67 4.60 -5.36
CA ALA A 228 24.31 3.98 -4.20
C ALA A 228 25.17 4.94 -3.37
N ASP A 229 25.65 6.01 -3.98
CA ASP A 229 26.46 7.07 -3.37
C ASP A 229 25.64 8.08 -2.54
N CYS A 230 24.31 8.00 -2.58
CA CYS A 230 23.45 8.80 -1.70
C CYS A 230 23.61 8.35 -0.22
N PRO A 231 23.27 9.21 0.76
CA PRO A 231 23.22 8.83 2.16
C PRO A 231 22.29 7.63 2.44
N PRO A 232 22.54 6.82 3.49
CA PRO A 232 21.66 5.72 3.90
C PRO A 232 20.19 6.12 4.10
N GLN A 233 19.94 7.33 4.61
CA GLN A 233 18.58 7.87 4.71
C GLN A 233 17.89 8.01 3.34
N THR A 234 18.58 8.28 2.23
CA THR A 234 17.96 8.34 0.90
C THR A 234 17.46 6.95 0.46
N GLY A 235 18.27 5.90 0.67
CA GLY A 235 17.81 4.52 0.46
C GLY A 235 16.68 4.12 1.41
N GLY A 236 16.74 4.59 2.66
CA GLY A 236 15.66 4.44 3.63
C GLY A 236 14.35 5.12 3.21
N LEU A 237 14.42 6.31 2.61
CA LEU A 237 13.25 6.98 2.03
C LEU A 237 12.65 6.18 0.86
N HIS A 238 13.50 5.51 0.08
CA HIS A 238 13.06 4.68 -1.04
C HIS A 238 12.18 3.51 -0.58
N GLU A 239 12.65 2.77 0.43
CA GLU A 239 11.90 1.67 1.06
C GLU A 239 10.68 2.16 1.84
N ALA A 240 10.82 3.26 2.60
CA ALA A 240 9.72 3.82 3.37
C ALA A 240 8.58 4.29 2.46
N PHE A 241 8.88 4.81 1.26
CA PHE A 241 7.84 5.18 0.30
C PHE A 241 7.03 3.98 -0.19
N GLY A 242 7.66 2.82 -0.37
CA GLY A 242 6.97 1.57 -0.69
C GLY A 242 6.01 1.16 0.44
N ASP A 243 6.50 1.12 1.68
CA ASP A 243 5.68 0.76 2.85
C ASP A 243 4.51 1.75 3.04
N LEU A 244 4.77 3.06 2.93
CA LEU A 244 3.74 4.09 3.04
C LEU A 244 2.74 4.04 1.88
N THR A 245 3.16 3.66 0.67
CA THR A 245 2.25 3.42 -0.46
C THR A 245 1.25 2.33 -0.11
N ALA A 246 1.70 1.21 0.49
CA ALA A 246 0.83 0.13 0.92
C ALA A 246 -0.18 0.59 1.98
N ILE A 247 0.29 1.28 3.04
CA ILE A 247 -0.56 1.81 4.11
C ILE A 247 -1.63 2.75 3.56
N PHE A 248 -1.22 3.78 2.81
CA PHE A 248 -2.15 4.78 2.31
C PHE A 248 -3.11 4.20 1.28
N LEU A 249 -2.68 3.22 0.48
CA LEU A 249 -3.56 2.56 -0.47
C LEU A 249 -4.61 1.70 0.23
N ALA A 250 -4.25 0.97 1.28
CA ALA A 250 -5.19 0.22 2.11
C ALA A 250 -6.23 1.15 2.76
N LEU A 251 -5.79 2.25 3.36
CA LEU A 251 -6.67 3.27 3.96
C LEU A 251 -7.54 4.01 2.95
N ALA A 252 -7.12 4.09 1.68
CA ALA A 252 -7.94 4.63 0.61
C ALA A 252 -9.08 3.67 0.19
N GLN A 253 -9.13 2.43 0.71
CA GLN A 253 -10.22 1.49 0.48
C GLN A 253 -11.23 1.57 1.64
N PRO A 254 -12.47 2.05 1.40
CA PRO A 254 -13.43 2.27 2.48
C PRO A 254 -13.74 1.03 3.32
N ASP A 255 -13.78 -0.14 2.69
CA ASP A 255 -14.06 -1.40 3.36
C ASP A 255 -12.90 -1.91 4.24
N GLN A 256 -11.66 -1.56 3.89
CA GLN A 256 -10.51 -1.83 4.76
C GLN A 256 -10.43 -0.83 5.90
N ALA A 257 -10.66 0.46 5.64
CA ALA A 257 -10.71 1.48 6.69
C ALA A 257 -11.81 1.16 7.73
N GLU A 258 -12.99 0.74 7.28
CA GLU A 258 -14.08 0.32 8.16
C GLU A 258 -13.70 -0.90 9.00
N ALA A 259 -13.10 -1.93 8.38
CA ALA A 259 -12.64 -3.11 9.08
C ALA A 259 -11.57 -2.77 10.14
N LEU A 260 -10.64 -1.86 9.82
CA LEU A 260 -9.61 -1.41 10.76
C LEU A 260 -10.21 -0.68 11.95
N VAL A 261 -11.12 0.28 11.72
CA VAL A 261 -11.81 1.02 12.78
C VAL A 261 -12.61 0.07 13.67
N ALA A 262 -13.33 -0.89 13.08
CA ALA A 262 -14.11 -1.87 13.83
C ALA A 262 -13.21 -2.78 14.69
N LEU A 263 -12.08 -3.23 14.15
CA LEU A 263 -11.12 -4.09 14.84
C LEU A 263 -10.45 -3.38 16.02
N THR A 264 -10.00 -2.15 15.80
CA THR A 264 -9.16 -1.38 16.74
C THR A 264 -9.94 -0.39 17.60
N LYS A 265 -11.26 -0.29 17.39
CA LYS A 265 -12.10 0.77 17.96
C LYS A 265 -11.56 2.19 17.65
N GLY A 266 -10.85 2.33 16.53
CA GLY A 266 -10.23 3.58 16.08
C GLY A 266 -8.86 3.90 16.70
N ASN A 267 -8.27 3.01 17.50
CA ASN A 267 -6.90 3.18 17.98
C ASN A 267 -5.89 2.53 17.03
N LEU A 268 -5.16 3.32 16.23
CA LEU A 268 -4.25 2.76 15.23
C LEU A 268 -3.05 2.00 15.82
N HIS A 269 -2.74 2.18 17.10
CA HIS A 269 -1.68 1.41 17.79
C HIS A 269 -2.15 0.06 18.35
N ASP A 270 -3.44 -0.28 18.21
CA ASP A 270 -3.90 -1.63 18.50
C ASP A 270 -3.49 -2.56 17.35
N LYS A 271 -3.06 -3.79 17.69
CA LYS A 271 -2.62 -4.79 16.71
C LYS A 271 -3.65 -4.95 15.57
N SER A 272 -3.20 -4.76 14.33
CA SER A 272 -4.05 -4.80 13.14
C SER A 272 -3.28 -5.26 11.89
N PHE A 273 -4.03 -5.58 10.82
CA PHE A 273 -3.48 -5.93 9.51
C PHE A 273 -2.86 -4.75 8.74
N LEU A 274 -3.03 -3.51 9.23
CA LEU A 274 -2.49 -2.34 8.54
C LEU A 274 -0.99 -2.16 8.81
N ALA A 275 -0.57 -2.44 10.04
CA ALA A 275 0.79 -2.17 10.48
C ALA A 275 1.78 -3.24 10.00
N ASP A 276 1.35 -4.50 9.92
CA ASP A 276 2.18 -5.61 9.44
C ASP A 276 2.20 -5.62 7.90
N VAL A 277 3.37 -5.46 7.29
CA VAL A 277 3.54 -5.51 5.83
C VAL A 277 4.00 -6.91 5.40
N ALA A 278 3.35 -7.46 4.39
CA ALA A 278 3.63 -8.75 3.75
C ALA A 278 3.52 -9.92 4.73
N GLU A 279 2.35 -10.11 5.35
CA GLU A 279 2.18 -11.05 6.45
C GLU A 279 2.36 -12.52 6.05
N GLU A 280 1.84 -12.97 4.89
CA GLU A 280 2.05 -14.34 4.40
C GLU A 280 3.53 -14.58 4.10
N PHE A 281 4.17 -13.61 3.46
CA PHE A 281 5.59 -13.67 3.12
C PHE A 281 6.45 -13.74 4.39
N GLY A 282 6.24 -12.84 5.35
CA GLY A 282 6.99 -12.82 6.61
C GLY A 282 6.85 -14.14 7.36
N ARG A 283 5.63 -14.67 7.48
CA ARG A 283 5.41 -15.98 8.12
C ARG A 283 6.04 -17.14 7.36
N ALA A 284 6.02 -17.10 6.02
CA ALA A 284 6.71 -18.08 5.19
C ALA A 284 8.24 -18.08 5.39
N LEU A 285 8.81 -16.95 5.83
CA LEU A 285 10.21 -16.84 6.24
C LEU A 285 10.45 -17.03 7.74
N GLY A 286 9.43 -17.41 8.51
CA GLY A 286 9.54 -17.65 9.96
C GLY A 286 9.50 -16.39 10.82
N MET A 287 9.06 -15.25 10.28
CA MET A 287 8.88 -14.00 11.03
C MET A 287 7.56 -14.02 11.82
N PRO A 288 7.47 -13.30 12.97
CA PRO A 288 6.35 -13.41 13.89
C PRO A 288 5.05 -12.72 13.42
N SER A 289 5.14 -11.75 12.52
CA SER A 289 3.96 -11.07 11.94
C SER A 289 4.06 -10.92 10.42
N GLY A 290 4.79 -9.91 9.94
CA GLY A 290 5.14 -9.67 8.54
C GLY A 290 6.64 -9.42 8.36
N LEU A 291 7.03 -8.97 7.17
CA LEU A 291 8.42 -8.58 6.88
C LEU A 291 8.86 -7.35 7.69
N ARG A 292 7.93 -6.41 7.89
CA ARG A 292 8.13 -5.17 8.66
C ARG A 292 6.85 -4.82 9.41
N ASN A 293 6.99 -3.98 10.43
CA ASN A 293 5.87 -3.40 11.17
C ASN A 293 5.98 -1.86 11.17
N CYS A 294 4.97 -1.20 10.62
CA CYS A 294 4.92 0.25 10.49
C CYS A 294 4.59 0.97 11.81
N ASP A 295 4.00 0.27 12.77
CA ASP A 295 3.77 0.72 14.14
C ASP A 295 4.93 0.23 15.04
N ASN A 296 6.03 0.98 15.04
CA ASN A 296 7.26 0.61 15.74
C ASN A 296 7.89 1.82 16.47
N ASP A 297 8.74 1.57 17.47
CA ASP A 297 9.43 2.61 18.26
C ASP A 297 10.91 2.80 17.87
N LEU A 298 11.31 2.37 16.67
CA LEU A 298 12.71 2.43 16.25
C LEU A 298 13.20 3.88 16.10
N LYS A 299 14.45 4.08 16.50
CA LYS A 299 15.21 5.33 16.40
C LYS A 299 16.44 5.14 15.53
N LEU A 300 16.99 6.24 15.01
CA LEU A 300 18.22 6.19 14.20
C LEU A 300 19.41 5.54 14.93
N SER A 301 19.55 5.70 16.25
CA SER A 301 20.62 5.03 17.02
C SER A 301 20.47 3.52 17.17
N GLN A 302 19.31 2.96 16.83
CA GLN A 302 18.97 1.55 17.03
C GLN A 302 19.02 0.73 15.74
N VAL A 303 19.23 1.38 14.61
CA VAL A 303 19.22 0.76 13.28
C VAL A 303 20.58 0.95 12.59
N GLY A 304 20.91 0.02 11.70
CA GLY A 304 22.09 0.15 10.84
C GLY A 304 21.84 1.06 9.63
N ASN A 305 22.75 0.94 8.66
CA ASN A 305 22.68 1.57 7.34
C ASN A 305 22.01 0.68 6.28
N GLU A 306 21.43 -0.46 6.68
CA GLU A 306 20.66 -1.32 5.78
C GLU A 306 19.32 -0.66 5.44
N VAL A 307 19.01 -0.57 4.15
CA VAL A 307 17.93 0.28 3.62
C VAL A 307 16.55 -0.06 4.20
N HIS A 308 16.22 -1.34 4.44
CA HIS A 308 14.96 -1.70 5.08
C HIS A 308 14.96 -1.48 6.60
N GLY A 309 16.11 -1.71 7.25
CA GLY A 309 16.27 -1.47 8.67
C GLY A 309 16.07 0.01 9.00
N ILE A 310 16.74 0.88 8.25
CA ILE A 310 16.68 2.33 8.47
C ILE A 310 15.35 2.96 8.00
N SER A 311 14.68 2.38 7.00
CA SER A 311 13.40 2.89 6.50
C SER A 311 12.30 2.83 7.55
N GLN A 312 12.29 1.81 8.40
CA GLN A 312 11.29 1.63 9.45
C GLN A 312 11.24 2.80 10.43
N VAL A 313 12.34 3.53 10.62
CA VAL A 313 12.37 4.75 11.45
C VAL A 313 11.52 5.86 10.81
N PHE A 314 11.63 6.07 9.50
CA PHE A 314 10.82 7.07 8.79
C PHE A 314 9.37 6.61 8.64
N THR A 315 9.14 5.34 8.27
CA THR A 315 7.80 4.74 8.19
C THR A 315 7.05 4.88 9.52
N GLY A 316 7.70 4.55 10.65
CA GLY A 316 7.13 4.69 11.98
C GLY A 316 6.87 6.14 12.38
N ALA A 317 7.72 7.09 11.95
CA ALA A 317 7.47 8.52 12.17
C ALA A 317 6.17 8.97 11.51
N ILE A 318 5.94 8.59 10.25
CA ILE A 318 4.74 8.94 9.50
C ILE A 318 3.51 8.19 10.05
N TYR A 319 3.65 6.93 10.43
CA TYR A 319 2.57 6.15 11.04
C TYR A 319 2.09 6.77 12.36
N ASP A 320 3.01 7.20 13.23
CA ASP A 320 2.64 7.90 14.45
C ASP A 320 1.94 9.23 14.17
N VAL A 321 2.40 9.99 13.16
CA VAL A 321 1.75 11.23 12.74
C VAL A 321 0.33 10.95 12.25
N LEU A 322 0.12 9.87 11.50
CA LEU A 322 -1.21 9.42 11.09
C LEU A 322 -2.09 9.14 12.31
N ALA A 323 -1.60 8.36 13.27
CA ALA A 323 -2.32 7.99 14.48
C ALA A 323 -2.68 9.22 15.33
N ASP A 324 -1.73 10.12 15.53
CA ASP A 324 -1.91 11.35 16.30
C ASP A 324 -2.94 12.29 15.65
N VAL A 325 -2.83 12.54 14.34
CA VAL A 325 -3.79 13.38 13.61
C VAL A 325 -5.17 12.73 13.59
N CYS A 326 -5.24 11.41 13.41
CA CYS A 326 -6.51 10.67 13.42
C CYS A 326 -7.18 10.73 14.79
N ALA A 327 -6.44 10.57 15.88
CA ALA A 327 -6.94 10.69 17.24
C ALA A 327 -7.45 12.11 17.53
N PHE A 328 -6.68 13.13 17.13
CA PHE A 328 -7.07 14.54 17.23
C PHE A 328 -8.38 14.82 16.50
N GLU A 329 -8.45 14.46 15.22
CA GLU A 329 -9.63 14.71 14.38
C GLU A 329 -10.85 13.91 14.81
N THR A 330 -10.67 12.67 15.25
CA THR A 330 -11.74 11.85 15.80
C THR A 330 -12.31 12.48 17.06
N ALA A 331 -11.46 12.94 17.98
CA ALA A 331 -11.90 13.62 19.19
C ALA A 331 -12.63 14.94 18.89
N ARG A 332 -12.11 15.72 17.94
CA ARG A 332 -12.68 17.00 17.48
C ARG A 332 -14.04 16.83 16.79
N GLN A 333 -14.20 15.77 15.99
CA GLN A 333 -15.38 15.51 15.15
C GLN A 333 -16.31 14.42 15.68
N ARG A 334 -16.09 13.92 16.91
CA ARG A 334 -16.80 12.77 17.51
C ARG A 334 -18.33 12.82 17.49
N ARG A 335 -18.93 14.01 17.37
CA ARG A 335 -20.39 14.20 17.36
C ARG A 335 -20.96 14.34 15.95
N THR A 336 -20.11 14.57 14.94
CA THR A 336 -20.52 15.01 13.61
C THR A 336 -20.07 14.09 12.50
N LYS A 337 -19.14 13.17 12.76
CA LYS A 337 -18.54 12.34 11.72
C LYS A 337 -18.26 10.92 12.19
N ASP A 338 -18.47 9.97 11.28
CA ASP A 338 -18.10 8.58 11.47
C ASP A 338 -16.57 8.45 11.54
N PRO A 339 -15.99 7.69 12.49
CA PRO A 339 -14.54 7.52 12.61
C PRO A 339 -13.87 6.95 11.36
N THR A 340 -14.56 6.12 10.58
CA THR A 340 -14.04 5.59 9.30
C THR A 340 -13.87 6.72 8.28
N LEU A 341 -14.84 7.63 8.19
CA LEU A 341 -14.72 8.79 7.31
C LEU A 341 -13.60 9.74 7.75
N VAL A 342 -13.42 9.91 9.07
CA VAL A 342 -12.28 10.69 9.61
C VAL A 342 -10.95 10.04 9.20
N LEU A 343 -10.80 8.72 9.41
CA LEU A 343 -9.58 7.99 9.08
C LEU A 343 -9.24 8.10 7.58
N ILE A 344 -10.21 7.89 6.68
CA ILE A 344 -9.99 7.98 5.24
C ILE A 344 -9.51 9.38 4.84
N GLU A 345 -10.12 10.43 5.38
CA GLU A 345 -9.74 11.80 5.06
C GLU A 345 -8.38 12.20 5.63
N VAL A 346 -8.09 11.81 6.87
CA VAL A 346 -6.79 12.05 7.51
C VAL A 346 -5.69 11.32 6.75
N ALA A 347 -5.91 10.06 6.39
CA ALA A 347 -4.96 9.27 5.61
C ALA A 347 -4.73 9.87 4.22
N ALA A 348 -5.79 10.32 3.54
CA ALA A 348 -5.68 10.96 2.23
C ALA A 348 -4.92 12.29 2.29
N GLU A 349 -5.15 13.13 3.31
CA GLU A 349 -4.44 14.40 3.45
C GLU A 349 -2.98 14.20 3.88
N LEU A 350 -2.69 13.24 4.75
CA LEU A 350 -1.32 12.92 5.13
C LEU A 350 -0.54 12.29 3.97
N CYS A 351 -1.16 11.38 3.20
CA CYS A 351 -0.59 10.83 1.97
C CYS A 351 -0.20 11.96 1.01
N ARG A 352 -1.11 12.93 0.81
CA ARG A 352 -0.85 14.12 0.00
C ARG A 352 0.30 14.96 0.56
N LEU A 353 0.33 15.21 1.86
CA LEU A 353 1.37 16.00 2.51
C LEU A 353 2.75 15.36 2.33
N VAL A 354 2.87 14.05 2.57
CA VAL A 354 4.11 13.30 2.38
C VAL A 354 4.52 13.27 0.90
N PHE A 355 3.58 13.05 -0.01
CA PHE A 355 3.83 13.10 -1.45
C PHE A 355 4.41 14.45 -1.88
N ASP A 356 3.76 15.56 -1.50
CA ASP A 356 4.21 16.89 -1.90
C ASP A 356 5.54 17.28 -1.22
N ALA A 357 5.77 16.83 0.02
CA ALA A 357 7.04 17.02 0.71
C ALA A 357 8.20 16.26 0.05
N ILE A 358 7.96 15.02 -0.40
CA ILE A 358 8.94 14.25 -1.18
C ILE A 358 9.21 14.96 -2.50
N VAL A 359 8.18 15.42 -3.22
CA VAL A 359 8.36 16.17 -4.48
C VAL A 359 9.19 17.45 -4.26
N ALA A 360 9.00 18.16 -3.15
CA ALA A 360 9.73 19.37 -2.81
C ALA A 360 11.16 19.13 -2.27
N SER A 361 11.46 17.91 -1.81
CA SER A 361 12.78 17.55 -1.27
C SER A 361 13.90 17.56 -2.33
N PRO A 362 15.19 17.54 -1.94
CA PRO A 362 16.30 17.50 -2.89
C PRO A 362 16.19 16.38 -3.94
N ALA A 363 16.63 16.67 -5.18
CA ALA A 363 16.57 15.71 -6.29
C ALA A 363 17.51 14.50 -6.08
N THR A 364 18.59 14.70 -5.33
CA THR A 364 19.59 13.70 -4.95
C THR A 364 19.89 13.84 -3.46
N GLY A 365 20.33 12.75 -2.83
CA GLY A 365 20.83 12.78 -1.45
C GLY A 365 19.90 13.32 -0.37
N ALA A 366 18.58 13.23 -0.57
CA ALA A 366 17.59 13.72 0.39
C ALA A 366 17.68 12.97 1.72
N ARG A 367 17.54 13.73 2.82
CA ARG A 367 17.56 13.26 4.20
C ARG A 367 16.15 13.25 4.76
N TYR A 368 15.96 12.54 5.87
CA TYR A 368 14.67 12.50 6.56
C TYR A 368 14.24 13.90 7.05
N VAL A 369 15.19 14.73 7.50
CA VAL A 369 14.92 16.11 7.93
C VAL A 369 14.45 17.00 6.77
N ASP A 370 14.90 16.75 5.54
CA ASP A 370 14.47 17.53 4.37
C ASP A 370 12.97 17.32 4.13
N VAL A 371 12.53 16.06 4.13
CA VAL A 371 11.11 15.71 3.99
C VAL A 371 10.30 16.25 5.16
N ALA A 372 10.81 16.15 6.40
CA ALA A 372 10.14 16.68 7.58
C ALA A 372 9.90 18.20 7.47
N ASN A 373 10.93 18.95 7.08
CA ASN A 373 10.83 20.39 6.89
C ASN A 373 9.85 20.78 5.79
N GLU A 374 9.83 20.06 4.67
CA GLU A 374 8.83 20.30 3.63
C GLU A 374 7.41 19.96 4.11
N MET A 375 7.21 18.88 4.87
CA MET A 375 5.92 18.60 5.51
C MET A 375 5.47 19.75 6.42
N LEU A 376 6.37 20.31 7.23
CA LEU A 376 6.06 21.42 8.12
C LEU A 376 5.68 22.69 7.34
N ARG A 377 6.48 23.08 6.35
CA ARG A 377 6.24 24.26 5.50
C ARG A 377 4.95 24.14 4.70
N ILE A 378 4.72 22.99 4.05
CA ILE A 378 3.53 22.74 3.24
C ILE A 378 2.28 22.71 4.13
N SER A 379 2.35 22.06 5.31
CA SER A 379 1.25 22.03 6.28
C SER A 379 0.86 23.44 6.73
N ALA A 380 1.83 24.30 7.05
CA ALA A 380 1.57 25.71 7.36
C ALA A 380 0.97 26.47 6.17
N GLY A 381 1.52 26.29 4.97
CA GLY A 381 1.03 26.94 3.74
C GLY A 381 -0.39 26.55 3.35
N ARG A 382 -0.85 25.35 3.72
CA ARG A 382 -2.24 24.89 3.56
C ARG A 382 -3.20 25.39 4.64
N GLY A 383 -2.69 26.05 5.69
CA GLY A 383 -3.49 26.46 6.83
C GLY A 383 -3.97 25.29 7.69
N HIS A 384 -3.23 24.18 7.72
CA HIS A 384 -3.53 23.09 8.64
C HIS A 384 -3.35 23.55 10.10
N PRO A 385 -4.13 22.99 11.04
CA PRO A 385 -3.98 23.26 12.47
C PRO A 385 -2.52 23.16 12.95
N PRO A 386 -2.01 24.13 13.73
CA PRO A 386 -0.64 24.08 14.29
C PRO A 386 -0.29 22.80 15.02
N ILE A 387 -1.27 22.16 15.66
CA ILE A 387 -1.10 20.84 16.30
C ILE A 387 -0.55 19.77 15.35
N TYR A 388 -0.86 19.81 14.05
CA TYR A 388 -0.34 18.84 13.07
C TYR A 388 1.18 18.93 12.95
N ARG A 389 1.70 20.16 12.92
CA ARG A 389 3.15 20.40 12.87
C ARG A 389 3.81 20.01 14.19
N THR A 390 3.12 20.15 15.31
CA THR A 390 3.59 19.63 16.61
C THR A 390 3.72 18.10 16.59
N PHE A 391 2.74 17.38 16.04
CA PHE A 391 2.85 15.92 15.87
C PHE A 391 4.05 15.53 15.02
N VAL A 392 4.22 16.14 13.84
CA VAL A 392 5.38 15.89 12.96
C VAL A 392 6.69 16.12 13.71
N ARG A 393 6.89 17.31 14.32
CA ARG A 393 8.13 17.62 15.05
C ARG A 393 8.41 16.62 16.17
N ASN A 394 7.40 16.26 16.94
CA ASN A 394 7.57 15.37 18.08
C ASN A 394 7.91 13.94 17.62
N ARG A 395 7.18 13.40 16.64
CA ARG A 395 7.39 12.03 16.14
C ARG A 395 8.72 11.87 15.41
N PHE A 396 9.20 12.92 14.75
CA PHE A 396 10.53 12.91 14.15
C PHE A 396 11.64 13.06 15.22
N ALA A 397 11.43 13.90 16.24
CA ALA A 397 12.41 14.09 17.31
C ALA A 397 12.57 12.85 18.21
N VAL A 398 11.48 12.17 18.59
CA VAL A 398 11.57 10.95 19.45
C VAL A 398 12.32 9.81 18.75
N ARG A 399 12.36 9.84 17.41
CA ARG A 399 13.06 8.90 16.54
C ARG A 399 14.47 9.32 16.15
N GLU A 400 14.95 10.39 16.78
CA GLU A 400 16.31 10.93 16.61
C GLU A 400 16.60 11.48 15.20
N ILE A 401 15.55 11.82 14.44
CA ILE A 401 15.70 12.41 13.10
C ILE A 401 16.05 13.90 13.22
N THR A 402 15.29 14.63 14.04
CA THR A 402 15.39 16.08 14.18
C THR A 402 15.64 16.48 15.62
N THR A 403 16.11 17.71 15.83
CA THR A 403 16.15 18.30 17.16
C THR A 403 14.73 18.44 17.72
N ALA A 404 14.62 18.37 19.05
CA ALA A 404 13.34 18.55 19.73
C ALA A 404 13.03 20.05 19.85
N ALA A 405 12.09 20.55 19.04
CA ALA A 405 11.59 21.92 19.16
C ALA A 405 10.65 22.08 20.37
N THR A 406 9.93 21.03 20.74
CA THR A 406 9.05 20.96 21.92
C THR A 406 9.66 20.00 22.94
N SER A 407 9.59 20.36 24.22
CA SER A 407 9.94 19.46 25.33
C SER A 407 9.16 18.14 25.20
N LEU A 408 9.87 17.01 24.99
CA LEU A 408 9.28 15.67 25.01
C LEU A 408 8.48 15.44 26.31
N THR A 409 8.86 16.12 27.40
CA THR A 409 8.20 16.03 28.70
C THR A 409 6.75 16.48 28.65
N ASP A 410 6.39 17.49 27.86
CA ASP A 410 5.00 17.96 27.78
C ASP A 410 4.10 16.96 27.05
N LEU A 411 4.60 16.32 25.98
CA LEU A 411 3.94 15.22 25.29
C LEU A 411 3.71 14.03 26.24
N MET A 412 4.75 13.62 26.98
CA MET A 412 4.69 12.49 27.91
C MET A 412 3.91 12.78 29.19
N SER A 413 3.74 14.06 29.56
CA SER A 413 3.05 14.46 30.79
C SER A 413 1.52 14.35 30.72
N GLY A 414 0.95 14.08 29.52
CA GLY A 414 -0.50 14.07 29.31
C GLY A 414 -1.16 15.45 29.44
N ARG A 415 -0.38 16.54 29.53
CA ARG A 415 -0.88 17.93 29.55
C ARG A 415 -1.38 18.42 28.19
N MET A 416 -1.11 17.64 27.14
CA MET A 416 -1.62 17.90 25.80
C MET A 416 -3.12 17.65 25.74
N ARG A 417 -3.92 18.72 25.62
CA ARG A 417 -5.31 18.58 25.23
C ARG A 417 -5.33 18.20 23.74
N MET A 418 -5.50 16.91 23.44
CA MET A 418 -5.62 16.34 22.09
C MET A 418 -6.77 16.93 21.23
N THR A 419 -7.50 17.94 21.73
CA THR A 419 -8.56 18.65 20.99
C THR A 419 -8.21 20.13 20.76
N ASP A 420 -7.09 20.61 21.27
CA ASP A 420 -6.67 22.01 21.14
C ASP A 420 -5.91 22.21 19.82
N ALA A 421 -6.59 22.77 18.81
CA ALA A 421 -6.05 22.94 17.47
C ALA A 421 -4.85 23.91 17.42
N ASP A 422 -4.82 24.87 18.36
CA ASP A 422 -3.83 25.94 18.42
C ASP A 422 -2.60 25.54 19.27
N TYR A 423 -2.60 24.34 19.85
CA TYR A 423 -1.48 23.88 20.67
C TYR A 423 -0.23 23.66 19.82
N THR A 424 0.81 24.41 20.16
CA THR A 424 2.13 24.37 19.50
C THR A 424 3.23 23.83 20.41
N GLY A 425 2.90 23.42 21.63
CA GLY A 425 3.88 23.09 22.66
C GLY A 425 4.35 24.33 23.40
N ASP A 426 5.52 24.84 23.02
CA ASP A 426 6.21 26.00 23.59
C ASP A 426 5.59 27.36 23.19
N GLY A 427 4.44 27.34 22.49
CA GLY A 427 3.76 28.54 21.99
C GLY A 427 4.27 29.01 20.62
N ARG A 428 5.19 28.28 19.97
CA ARG A 428 5.73 28.64 18.66
C ARG A 428 5.33 27.65 17.58
N ASP A 429 4.74 28.18 16.53
CA ASP A 429 4.41 27.42 15.34
C ASP A 429 5.65 27.23 14.45
N VAL A 430 6.50 26.26 14.83
CA VAL A 430 7.77 26.01 14.15
C VAL A 430 7.54 25.26 12.85
N THR A 431 8.10 25.81 11.76
CA THR A 431 8.03 25.25 10.41
C THR A 431 9.36 24.72 9.89
N GLU A 432 10.40 24.75 10.73
CA GLU A 432 11.75 24.33 10.40
C GLU A 432 12.44 23.74 11.62
N VAL A 433 13.10 22.60 11.44
CA VAL A 433 13.84 21.87 12.47
C VAL A 433 15.20 21.46 11.93
N GLU A 434 16.16 21.33 12.86
CA GLU A 434 17.53 20.93 12.55
C GLU A 434 17.67 19.40 12.59
N GLN A 435 18.64 18.88 11.85
CA GLN A 435 19.08 17.49 11.96
C GLN A 435 19.60 17.25 13.39
N LEU A 436 19.23 16.14 14.03
CA LEU A 436 19.70 15.89 15.40
C LEU A 436 21.23 15.70 15.48
N ASP A 437 21.77 14.88 14.57
CA ASP A 437 23.19 14.56 14.50
C ASP A 437 23.67 14.54 13.04
N GLU A 438 24.44 15.56 12.65
CA GLU A 438 25.04 15.69 11.31
C GLU A 438 26.23 14.73 11.08
N HIS A 439 26.72 14.11 12.15
CA HIS A 439 27.83 13.14 12.12
C HIS A 439 27.34 11.69 12.14
N SER A 440 26.03 11.47 12.17
CA SER A 440 25.42 10.14 12.24
C SER A 440 25.84 9.25 11.07
N ALA A 441 26.07 7.96 11.35
CA ALA A 441 26.29 6.94 10.33
C ALA A 441 25.12 6.85 9.33
N SER A 442 23.90 7.19 9.76
CA SER A 442 22.72 7.27 8.88
C SER A 442 22.85 8.28 7.73
N LEU A 443 23.79 9.22 7.83
CA LEU A 443 24.06 10.24 6.83
C LEU A 443 25.38 10.03 6.07
N ARG A 444 26.35 9.36 6.71
CA ARG A 444 27.76 9.34 6.25
C ARG A 444 28.28 7.97 5.87
N ALA A 445 27.65 6.90 6.34
CA ALA A 445 28.05 5.54 5.95
C ALA A 445 27.63 5.27 4.51
N GLU A 446 28.22 4.25 3.89
CA GLU A 446 27.69 3.69 2.65
C GLU A 446 26.33 3.04 2.92
N GLN A 447 25.48 2.95 1.90
CA GLN A 447 24.21 2.25 2.04
C GLN A 447 24.46 0.72 2.07
N ASP A 448 23.89 0.01 3.04
CA ASP A 448 23.80 -1.44 2.96
C ASP A 448 22.52 -1.83 2.20
N ARG A 449 22.69 -2.36 1.00
CA ARG A 449 21.60 -2.76 0.11
C ARG A 449 21.47 -4.27 0.01
N THR A 450 22.23 -5.04 0.78
CA THR A 450 22.37 -6.50 0.62
C THR A 450 21.07 -7.28 0.78
N ARG A 451 20.09 -6.72 1.50
CA ARG A 451 18.77 -7.32 1.67
C ARG A 451 17.70 -6.71 0.77
N CYS A 452 17.97 -5.59 0.09
CA CYS A 452 17.04 -4.91 -0.84
C CYS A 452 16.44 -5.89 -1.86
N CYS A 453 15.15 -5.76 -2.11
CA CYS A 453 14.36 -6.68 -2.92
C CYS A 453 14.76 -6.71 -4.41
N GLY A 454 15.53 -5.74 -4.91
CA GLY A 454 16.25 -5.94 -6.17
C GLY A 454 16.60 -4.66 -6.90
N THR A 455 15.71 -3.65 -6.93
CA THR A 455 15.96 -2.42 -7.72
C THR A 455 17.30 -1.80 -7.35
N MET A 456 17.51 -1.51 -6.07
CA MET A 456 18.74 -0.83 -5.63
C MET A 456 20.00 -1.71 -5.67
N GLN A 457 19.85 -3.03 -5.86
CA GLN A 457 20.98 -3.97 -5.97
C GLN A 457 21.53 -4.09 -7.39
N MET A 458 20.83 -3.56 -8.38
CA MET A 458 21.28 -3.68 -9.76
C MET A 458 22.61 -2.91 -9.96
N PRO A 459 23.60 -3.49 -10.69
CA PRO A 459 24.94 -2.91 -10.80
C PRO A 459 24.98 -1.49 -11.34
N GLU A 460 24.05 -1.14 -12.24
CA GLU A 460 23.97 0.21 -12.82
C GLU A 460 23.85 1.32 -11.76
N TYR A 461 23.24 1.05 -10.60
CA TYR A 461 23.07 2.07 -9.55
C TYR A 461 24.30 2.23 -8.65
N GLN A 462 25.33 1.39 -8.82
CA GLN A 462 26.63 1.57 -8.16
C GLN A 462 27.55 2.49 -8.97
N VAL A 463 27.37 2.53 -10.30
CA VAL A 463 28.28 3.23 -11.22
C VAL A 463 27.66 4.50 -11.81
N VAL A 464 26.33 4.59 -11.91
CA VAL A 464 25.66 5.79 -12.40
C VAL A 464 25.40 6.76 -11.25
N SER A 465 25.95 7.98 -11.36
CA SER A 465 25.77 9.06 -10.37
C SER A 465 24.31 9.46 -10.15
N ALA A 466 24.03 9.95 -8.94
CA ALA A 466 22.73 10.49 -8.57
C ALA A 466 22.29 11.64 -9.50
N GLU A 467 23.21 12.52 -9.91
CA GLU A 467 22.92 13.65 -10.81
C GLU A 467 22.51 13.18 -12.21
N LYS A 468 23.15 12.13 -12.72
CA LYS A 468 22.77 11.54 -14.01
C LYS A 468 21.39 10.91 -13.91
N LEU A 469 21.15 10.12 -12.87
CA LEU A 469 19.84 9.50 -12.63
C LEU A 469 18.74 10.56 -12.51
N ALA A 470 18.99 11.66 -11.80
CA ALA A 470 18.04 12.76 -11.57
C ALA A 470 17.55 13.48 -12.84
N ARG A 471 18.27 13.36 -13.97
CA ARG A 471 17.87 13.98 -15.24
C ARG A 471 16.72 13.27 -15.96
N HIS A 472 16.23 12.15 -15.41
CA HIS A 472 15.32 11.20 -16.08
C HIS A 472 15.91 10.63 -17.38
N GLY A 473 15.25 9.61 -17.92
CA GLY A 473 15.65 8.95 -19.16
C GLY A 473 15.98 7.48 -19.00
N SER A 474 16.16 6.83 -20.16
CA SER A 474 16.74 5.49 -20.21
C SER A 474 18.17 5.52 -19.68
N LEU A 475 18.58 4.44 -19.03
CA LEU A 475 19.99 4.17 -18.76
C LEU A 475 20.52 3.40 -19.96
N GLU A 476 21.40 4.01 -20.73
CA GLU A 476 22.03 3.39 -21.89
C GLU A 476 23.26 2.58 -21.45
N ASP A 477 23.66 1.57 -22.24
CA ASP A 477 24.83 0.73 -21.92
C ASP A 477 26.11 1.58 -21.73
N ASP A 478 26.28 2.64 -22.53
CA ASP A 478 27.39 3.58 -22.43
C ASP A 478 27.40 4.39 -21.11
N ASP A 479 26.22 4.63 -20.51
CA ASP A 479 26.13 5.28 -19.20
C ASP A 479 26.58 4.34 -18.08
N ILE A 480 26.28 3.05 -18.21
CA ILE A 480 26.64 2.01 -17.23
C ILE A 480 28.12 1.65 -17.34
N LEU A 481 28.64 1.58 -18.56
CA LEU A 481 30.03 1.22 -18.87
C LEU A 481 30.95 2.45 -18.98
N HIS A 482 30.52 3.61 -18.48
CA HIS A 482 31.22 4.88 -18.72
C HIS A 482 32.70 4.81 -18.35
N ASP A 483 33.02 4.39 -17.12
CA ASP A 483 34.39 4.33 -16.60
C ASP A 483 35.24 3.31 -17.40
N ASP A 484 34.70 2.12 -17.67
CA ASP A 484 35.37 1.10 -18.50
C ASP A 484 35.66 1.64 -19.91
N LEU A 485 34.71 2.36 -20.52
CA LEU A 485 34.86 2.94 -21.85
C LEU A 485 35.87 4.10 -21.85
N GLU A 486 35.97 4.89 -20.78
CA GLU A 486 37.02 5.91 -20.64
C GLU A 486 38.40 5.28 -20.50
N GLU A 487 38.57 4.25 -19.67
CA GLU A 487 39.83 3.52 -19.54
C GLU A 487 40.29 2.93 -20.89
N LEU A 488 39.37 2.34 -21.66
CA LEU A 488 39.68 1.82 -22.99
C LEU A 488 40.02 2.95 -23.99
N ARG A 489 39.37 4.12 -23.90
CA ARG A 489 39.71 5.28 -24.75
C ARG A 489 41.09 5.82 -24.44
N GLU A 490 41.50 5.84 -23.17
CA GLU A 490 42.86 6.23 -22.77
C GLU A 490 43.92 5.18 -23.16
N ALA A 491 43.57 3.89 -23.08
CA ALA A 491 44.50 2.81 -23.43
C ALA A 491 44.74 2.67 -24.95
N PHE A 492 43.77 3.07 -25.79
CA PHE A 492 43.81 2.90 -27.25
C PHE A 492 43.84 4.19 -28.06
N GLY A 493 43.64 5.36 -27.44
CA GLY A 493 43.75 6.69 -28.05
C GLY A 493 45.13 7.30 -27.87
#